data_AF-A0A175YKS6-F1
#
_entry.id   AF-A0A175YKS6-F1
#
_cell.length_a   1.000
_cell.length_b   1.000
_cell.length_c   1.000
_cell.angle_alpha   90.00
_cell.angle_beta   90.00
_cell.angle_gamma   90.00
#
_symmetry.space_group_name_H-M   'P 1'
#
loop_
_entity.id
_entity.type
_entity.pdbx_description
1 polymer ?
#
loop_
_entity_poly.entity_id
_entity_poly.type
_entity_poly.pdbx_seq_one_letter_code
_entity_poly.pdbx_strand_id
1 'polypeptide(L)'
;MAGAAGTVKKVSLELGGNAPCITFDDAELGVAVKGTLGTKFRNTGQRCICANTILVQEGIYDKFAKALSDAINIYILLSGVPPFWAGYIWRGFAWRSQPLI
;
A
#
# COMPACT_ATOMS: atom_id res chain seq x y z
N MET A 1 11.05 -3.94 -28.36
CA MET A 1 11.35 -5.31 -28.85
C MET A 1 11.78 -5.37 -30.32
N ALA A 2 11.25 -4.53 -31.22
CA ALA A 2 11.60 -4.56 -32.65
C ALA A 2 13.12 -4.56 -32.96
N GLY A 3 13.91 -3.76 -32.24
CA GLY A 3 15.38 -3.73 -32.41
C GLY A 3 16.12 -5.00 -31.98
N ALA A 4 15.57 -5.79 -31.07
CA ALA A 4 16.14 -7.09 -30.69
C ALA A 4 15.76 -8.18 -31.72
N ALA A 5 14.53 -8.13 -32.24
CA ALA A 5 14.00 -9.11 -33.19
C ALA A 5 14.82 -9.18 -34.48
N GLY A 6 15.19 -8.04 -35.08
CA GLY A 6 15.96 -8.00 -36.33
C GLY A 6 17.40 -8.52 -36.23
N THR A 7 17.89 -8.83 -35.02
CA THR A 7 19.27 -9.27 -34.78
C THR A 7 19.36 -10.52 -33.91
N VAL A 8 18.23 -11.18 -33.63
CA VAL A 8 18.14 -12.43 -32.85
C VAL A 8 18.84 -12.34 -31.49
N LYS A 9 18.77 -11.17 -30.83
CA LYS A 9 19.35 -10.97 -29.50
C LYS A 9 18.49 -11.66 -28.44
N LYS A 10 19.12 -12.39 -27.52
CA LYS A 10 18.45 -12.89 -26.31
C LYS A 10 17.91 -11.71 -25.49
N VAL A 11 16.70 -11.86 -24.98
CA VAL A 11 16.03 -10.83 -24.15
C VAL A 11 15.54 -11.43 -22.84
N SER A 12 15.50 -10.60 -21.80
CA SER A 12 14.77 -10.84 -20.55
C SER A 12 13.90 -9.62 -20.30
N LEU A 13 12.64 -9.82 -19.92
CA LEU A 13 11.64 -8.75 -19.84
C LEU A 13 10.82 -8.86 -18.56
N GLU A 14 10.79 -7.78 -17.79
CA GLU A 14 9.97 -7.62 -16.58
C GLU A 14 9.01 -6.45 -16.82
N LEU A 15 7.74 -6.75 -17.14
CA LEU A 15 6.79 -5.79 -17.72
C LEU A 15 5.73 -5.26 -16.72
N GLY A 16 5.94 -5.50 -15.43
CA GLY A 16 4.97 -5.17 -14.38
C GLY A 16 3.87 -6.23 -14.23
N GLY A 17 2.93 -5.97 -13.31
CA GLY A 17 1.84 -6.90 -13.03
C GLY A 17 0.65 -6.25 -12.31
N ASN A 18 -0.45 -6.99 -12.27
CA ASN A 18 -1.63 -6.69 -11.44
C ASN A 18 -1.72 -7.74 -10.33
N ALA A 19 -0.79 -7.68 -9.37
CA ALA A 19 -0.67 -8.71 -8.35
C ALA A 19 -1.92 -8.74 -7.44
N PRO A 20 -2.54 -9.92 -7.22
CA PRO A 20 -3.62 -10.06 -6.25
C PRO A 20 -3.07 -10.18 -4.81
N CYS A 21 -3.77 -9.58 -3.86
CA CYS A 21 -3.60 -9.80 -2.43
C CYS A 21 -4.89 -10.43 -1.91
N ILE A 22 -4.81 -11.66 -1.39
CA ILE A 22 -5.97 -12.47 -1.02
C ILE A 22 -5.95 -12.68 0.49
N THR A 23 -7.04 -12.34 1.17
CA THR A 23 -7.21 -12.50 2.61
C THR A 23 -8.39 -13.42 2.91
N PHE A 24 -8.11 -14.53 3.60
CA PHE A 24 -9.12 -15.49 4.09
C PHE A 24 -9.63 -15.10 5.48
N ASP A 25 -10.76 -15.68 5.88
CA ASP A 25 -11.44 -15.38 7.15
C ASP A 25 -10.71 -15.89 8.40
N ASP A 26 -9.79 -16.84 8.23
CA ASP A 26 -8.89 -17.36 9.27
C ASP A 26 -7.61 -16.51 9.45
N ALA A 27 -7.41 -15.48 8.62
CA ALA A 27 -6.27 -14.60 8.72
C ALA A 27 -6.36 -13.69 9.96
N GLU A 28 -5.22 -13.50 10.63
CA GLU A 28 -5.12 -12.47 11.66
C GLU A 28 -5.25 -11.07 11.02
N LEU A 29 -6.29 -10.34 11.42
CA LEU A 29 -6.74 -9.11 10.77
C LEU A 29 -5.67 -8.02 10.76
N GLY A 30 -4.94 -7.81 11.86
CA GLY A 30 -3.91 -6.78 11.97
C GLY A 30 -2.74 -7.03 11.03
N VAL A 31 -2.27 -8.28 10.96
CA VAL A 31 -1.23 -8.74 10.03
C VAL A 31 -1.70 -8.59 8.59
N ALA A 32 -2.93 -8.98 8.27
CA ALA A 32 -3.48 -8.85 6.93
C ALA A 32 -3.54 -7.39 6.46
N VAL A 33 -4.02 -6.48 7.31
CA VAL A 33 -4.07 -5.03 7.02
C VAL A 33 -2.66 -4.45 6.85
N LYS A 34 -1.73 -4.76 7.76
CA LYS A 34 -0.34 -4.29 7.68
C LYS A 34 0.37 -4.79 6.43
N GLY A 35 0.17 -6.06 6.09
CA GLY A 35 0.69 -6.68 4.87
C GLY A 35 0.15 -5.97 3.63
N THR A 36 -1.17 -5.75 3.59
CA THR A 36 -1.87 -5.05 2.50
C THR A 36 -1.33 -3.63 2.29
N LEU A 37 -1.16 -2.86 3.37
CA LEU A 37 -0.55 -1.53 3.30
C LEU A 37 0.87 -1.57 2.72
N GLY A 38 1.69 -2.50 3.21
CA GLY A 38 3.08 -2.65 2.77
C GLY A 38 3.25 -3.11 1.31
N THR A 39 2.30 -3.88 0.77
CA THR A 39 2.32 -4.27 -0.64
C THR A 39 1.71 -3.21 -1.55
N LYS A 40 0.61 -2.55 -1.14
CA LYS A 40 -0.08 -1.55 -1.96
C LYS A 40 0.65 -0.21 -2.03
N PHE A 41 1.11 0.31 -0.89
CA PHE A 41 1.53 1.72 -0.78
C PHE A 41 3.03 1.93 -0.60
N ARG A 42 3.83 0.87 -0.44
CA ARG A 42 5.29 1.02 -0.38
C ARG A 42 5.82 1.50 -1.73
N ASN A 43 6.75 2.47 -1.69
CA ASN A 43 7.16 3.25 -2.87
C ASN A 43 6.00 3.98 -3.56
N THR A 44 4.97 4.37 -2.81
CA THR A 44 3.75 5.02 -3.34
C THR A 44 3.05 4.15 -4.39
N GLY A 45 3.14 2.83 -4.27
CA GLY A 45 2.56 1.89 -5.23
C GLY A 45 3.34 1.73 -6.54
N GLN A 46 4.50 2.38 -6.70
CA GLN A 46 5.31 2.34 -7.91
C GLN A 46 6.26 1.13 -7.90
N ARG A 47 5.72 -0.09 -7.82
CA ARG A 47 6.49 -1.32 -8.05
C ARG A 47 5.72 -2.29 -8.92
N CYS A 48 6.47 -3.09 -9.68
CA CYS A 48 5.95 -4.13 -10.57
C CYS A 48 5.04 -5.15 -9.87
N ILE A 49 5.23 -5.38 -8.56
CA ILE A 49 4.53 -6.39 -7.76
C ILE A 49 3.57 -5.79 -6.72
N CYS A 50 3.26 -4.50 -6.79
CA CYS A 50 2.31 -3.90 -5.86
C CYS A 50 0.93 -4.55 -6.01
N ALA A 51 0.28 -4.85 -4.88
CA ALA A 51 -1.06 -5.40 -4.90
C ALA A 51 -2.04 -4.39 -5.51
N ASN A 52 -2.55 -4.67 -6.69
CA ASN A 52 -3.51 -3.78 -7.36
C ASN A 52 -4.93 -4.29 -7.28
N THR A 53 -5.09 -5.59 -6.98
CA THR A 53 -6.38 -6.23 -6.70
C THR A 53 -6.34 -6.80 -5.29
N ILE A 54 -7.25 -6.38 -4.42
CA ILE A 54 -7.37 -6.91 -3.05
C ILE A 54 -8.66 -7.73 -2.99
N LEU A 55 -8.54 -9.02 -2.71
CA LEU A 55 -9.63 -9.97 -2.58
C LEU A 55 -9.76 -10.39 -1.12
N VAL A 56 -10.96 -10.33 -0.58
CA VAL A 56 -11.22 -10.63 0.84
C VAL A 56 -12.42 -11.54 0.91
N GLN A 57 -12.31 -12.61 1.69
CA GLN A 57 -13.41 -13.55 1.91
C GLN A 57 -14.58 -12.84 2.61
N GLU A 58 -15.80 -13.14 2.14
CA GLU A 58 -17.03 -12.44 2.52
C GLU A 58 -17.22 -12.26 4.03
N GLY A 59 -16.94 -13.31 4.82
CA GLY A 59 -17.13 -13.30 6.28
C GLY A 59 -16.32 -12.25 7.07
N ILE A 60 -15.27 -11.69 6.48
CA ILE A 60 -14.42 -10.68 7.11
C ILE A 60 -14.34 -9.36 6.33
N TYR A 61 -15.07 -9.24 5.21
CA TYR A 61 -14.94 -8.12 4.28
C TYR A 61 -15.10 -6.76 4.97
N ASP A 62 -16.21 -6.54 5.68
CA ASP A 62 -16.50 -5.23 6.29
C ASP A 62 -15.48 -4.86 7.37
N LYS A 63 -15.08 -5.84 8.18
CA LYS A 63 -14.07 -5.66 9.23
C LYS A 63 -12.73 -5.28 8.62
N PHE A 64 -12.33 -5.97 7.56
CA PHE A 64 -11.10 -5.71 6.83
C PHE A 64 -11.11 -4.35 6.13
N ALA A 65 -12.17 -4.04 5.38
CA ALA A 65 -12.30 -2.78 4.65
C ALA A 65 -12.26 -1.58 5.60
N LYS A 66 -12.96 -1.67 6.74
CA LYS A 66 -12.91 -0.65 7.79
C LYS A 66 -11.51 -0.51 8.38
N ALA A 67 -10.89 -1.61 8.80
CA ALA A 67 -9.56 -1.57 9.41
C ALA A 67 -8.48 -1.04 8.44
N LEU A 68 -8.56 -1.42 7.16
CA LEU A 68 -7.67 -0.91 6.13
C LEU A 68 -7.88 0.60 5.90
N SER A 69 -9.13 1.07 5.80
CA SER A 69 -9.44 2.49 5.65
C SER A 69 -8.93 3.32 6.83
N ASP A 70 -9.19 2.87 8.07
CA ASP A 70 -8.71 3.53 9.27
C ASP A 70 -7.17 3.61 9.29
N ALA A 71 -6.50 2.54 8.88
CA ALA A 71 -5.04 2.49 8.82
C ALA A 71 -4.44 3.37 7.69
N ILE A 72 -5.14 3.52 6.56
CA ILE A 72 -4.74 4.45 5.48
C ILE A 72 -4.86 5.90 5.95
N ASN A 73 -5.92 6.27 6.68
CA ASN A 73 -6.13 7.65 7.15
C ASN A 73 -5.00 8.16 8.05
N ILE A 74 -4.34 7.27 8.78
CA ILE A 74 -3.19 7.60 9.64
C ILE A 74 -1.83 7.34 8.95
N TYR A 75 -1.84 6.90 7.68
CA TYR A 75 -0.62 6.58 6.94
C TYR A 75 0.08 7.86 6.47
N ILE A 76 1.21 8.18 7.12
CA ILE A 76 1.98 9.37 6.79
C ILE A 76 2.75 9.16 5.48
N LEU A 77 2.42 9.98 4.48
CA LEU A 77 2.96 9.90 3.11
C LEU A 77 4.49 10.04 3.04
N LEU A 78 5.12 10.68 4.03
CA LEU A 78 6.55 10.97 4.05
C LEU A 78 7.40 9.91 4.78
N SER A 79 6.81 9.09 5.65
CA SER A 79 7.55 8.11 6.46
C SER A 79 7.35 6.65 6.02
N GLY A 80 6.31 6.34 5.24
CA GLY A 80 6.14 5.01 4.65
C GLY A 80 5.88 3.87 5.66
N VAL A 81 5.52 4.20 6.91
CA VAL A 81 5.19 3.26 8.00
C VAL A 81 4.04 3.83 8.83
N PRO A 82 3.11 2.99 9.36
CA PRO A 82 2.15 3.43 10.35
C PRO A 82 2.89 4.05 11.55
N PRO A 83 2.32 5.08 12.16
CA PRO A 83 3.12 6.00 12.94
C PRO A 83 3.34 5.46 14.35
N PHE A 84 4.46 4.76 14.55
CA PHE A 84 4.96 4.54 15.90
C PHE A 84 5.39 5.87 16.60
N TRP A 85 5.50 6.98 15.84
CA TRP A 85 5.84 8.33 16.32
C TRP A 85 4.70 9.37 16.27
N ALA A 86 3.48 9.05 15.81
CA ALA A 86 2.40 10.07 15.73
C ALA A 86 2.01 10.63 17.10
N GLY A 87 2.30 9.92 18.20
CA GLY A 87 2.13 10.44 19.55
C GLY A 87 3.11 11.57 19.93
N TYR A 88 4.24 11.71 19.23
CA TYR A 88 5.29 12.69 19.56
C TYR A 88 5.26 13.93 18.67
N ILE A 89 4.83 13.81 17.41
CA ILE A 89 4.75 14.96 16.49
C ILE A 89 3.61 15.90 16.89
N TRP A 90 2.53 15.38 17.49
CA TRP A 90 1.36 16.17 17.88
C TRP A 90 1.46 16.92 19.21
N ARG A 91 2.58 16.81 19.96
CA ARG A 91 2.77 17.50 21.25
C ARG A 91 3.81 18.64 21.23
N GLY A 92 4.45 18.93 20.10
CA GLY A 92 5.65 19.79 20.10
C GLY A 92 5.73 20.94 19.11
N PHE A 93 4.93 20.98 18.03
CA PHE A 93 5.08 22.01 17.00
C PHE A 93 3.74 22.71 16.71
N ALA A 94 3.47 23.74 17.51
CA ALA A 94 2.51 24.77 17.15
C ALA A 94 3.10 25.63 16.03
N TRP A 95 2.64 25.43 14.79
CA TRP A 95 2.69 26.47 13.78
C TRP A 95 1.26 26.92 13.48
N ARG A 96 0.93 28.12 14.00
CA ARG A 96 -0.24 28.88 13.60
C ARG A 96 -0.09 29.28 12.13
N SER A 97 -1.06 28.91 11.31
CA SER A 97 -1.54 29.77 10.23
C SER A 97 -3.03 29.51 10.00
N GLN A 98 -3.87 30.29 10.69
CA GLN A 98 -5.19 30.65 10.14
C GLN A 98 -4.98 31.70 9.02
N PRO A 99 -6.02 32.10 8.27
CA PRO A 99 -6.96 31.31 7.47
C PRO A 99 -7.00 31.86 6.02
N LEU A 100 -7.61 31.16 5.06
CA LEU A 100 -8.07 31.79 3.83
C LEU A 100 -9.48 31.29 3.51
N ILE A 101 -10.44 32.18 3.80
CA ILE A 101 -11.84 32.31 3.33
C ILE A 101 -12.68 31.02 3.28
#